data_AF-A0A8S9FD80-F1
#
_entry.id   AF-A0A8S9FD80-F1
#
_cell.length_a   1.000
_cell.length_b   1.000
_cell.length_c   1.000
_cell.angle_alpha   90.00
_cell.angle_beta   90.00
_cell.angle_gamma   90.00
#
_symmetry.space_group_name_H-M   'P 1'
#
loop_
_entity.id
_entity.type
_entity.pdbx_description
1 polymer ?
#
loop_
_entity_poly.entity_id
_entity_poly.type
_entity_poly.pdbx_seq_one_letter_code
_entity_poly.pdbx_strand_id
1 'polypeptide(L)'
;MKESKVINRKRAKREQRGLISEFAFERKQHVAARVTADDAEKDEWFVVKVIHFDRETKEVEVLDEEPGDDEEGGGQRTYKLSMSCILPFPKRNDPSTTQEFLPGKPVLAVYPGTTALYKATVISTPRKRKSDEYLLEFDDDEEDGALPQRTVPFHKVVALPEGHRQ
;
A
#
# COMPACT_ATOMS: atom_id res chain seq x y z
N MET A 1 3.32 -0.24 34.62
CA MET A 1 3.54 -1.18 33.49
C MET A 1 3.18 -0.47 32.18
N LYS A 2 4.03 0.44 31.66
CA LYS A 2 3.69 1.30 30.51
C LYS A 2 4.92 1.65 29.65
N GLU A 3 5.71 0.69 29.18
CA GLU A 3 6.94 1.04 28.42
C GLU A 3 7.21 0.28 27.12
N SER A 4 6.34 -0.64 26.70
CA SER A 4 6.62 -1.44 25.48
C SER A 4 6.14 -0.82 24.16
N LYS A 5 5.35 0.27 24.18
CA LYS A 5 4.71 0.83 22.96
C LYS A 5 5.51 1.96 22.28
N VAL A 6 6.51 2.52 22.94
CA VAL A 6 7.27 3.71 22.44
C VAL A 6 8.47 3.31 21.57
N ILE A 7 9.05 2.13 21.82
CA ILE A 7 10.27 1.64 21.16
C ILE A 7 10.05 1.27 19.69
N ASN A 8 8.89 0.73 19.31
CA ASN A 8 8.62 0.35 17.91
C ASN A 8 8.38 1.56 17.00
N ARG A 9 7.75 2.64 17.50
CA ARG A 9 7.53 3.88 16.73
C ARG A 9 8.82 4.61 16.35
N LYS A 10 9.90 4.45 17.14
CA LYS A 10 11.20 5.08 16.85
C LYS A 10 11.98 4.38 15.74
N ARG A 11 11.83 3.06 15.55
CA ARG A 11 12.50 2.31 14.47
C ARG A 11 11.84 2.57 13.12
N ALA A 12 10.52 2.53 13.04
CA ALA A 12 9.77 2.88 11.83
C ALA A 12 10.12 4.29 11.31
N LYS A 13 10.27 5.27 12.22
CA LYS A 13 10.69 6.65 11.88
C LYS A 13 12.10 6.75 11.28
N ARG A 14 13.00 5.80 11.56
CA ARG A 14 14.40 5.83 11.11
C ARG A 14 14.55 5.28 9.69
N GLU A 15 13.76 4.28 9.33
CA GLU A 15 13.71 3.73 7.97
C GLU A 15 13.06 4.72 6.99
N GLN A 16 12.02 5.44 7.45
CA GLN A 16 11.35 6.53 6.73
C GLN A 16 12.27 7.71 6.36
N ARG A 17 13.43 7.87 7.03
CA ARG A 17 14.44 8.90 6.70
C ARG A 17 15.38 8.50 5.57
N GLY A 18 15.54 7.21 5.26
CA GLY A 18 16.27 6.76 4.07
C GLY A 18 15.43 6.87 2.81
N LEU A 19 14.12 6.60 2.94
CA LEU A 19 13.18 6.59 1.82
C LEU A 19 12.98 7.98 1.18
N ILE A 20 13.11 9.08 1.93
CA ILE A 20 12.96 10.46 1.40
C ILE A 20 14.01 10.85 0.37
N SER A 21 15.19 10.22 0.38
CA SER A 21 16.27 10.51 -0.59
C SER A 21 16.22 9.58 -1.79
N GLU A 22 15.55 8.43 -1.67
CA GLU A 22 15.55 7.36 -2.68
C GLU A 22 14.25 7.34 -3.50
N PHE A 23 13.12 7.73 -2.90
CA PHE A 23 11.84 7.91 -3.57
C PHE A 23 11.59 9.39 -3.86
N ALA A 24 12.19 9.88 -4.95
CA ALA A 24 11.65 11.05 -5.64
C ALA A 24 10.27 10.65 -6.19
N PHE A 25 9.20 10.90 -5.42
CA PHE A 25 7.85 10.74 -5.94
C PHE A 25 7.71 11.62 -7.19
N GLU A 26 7.59 10.96 -8.33
CA GLU A 26 7.41 11.66 -9.60
C GLU A 26 5.97 12.16 -9.68
N ARG A 27 5.75 13.37 -10.19
CA ARG A 27 4.38 13.86 -10.39
C ARG A 27 3.69 12.88 -11.33
N LYS A 28 2.47 12.46 -10.99
CA LYS A 28 1.69 11.41 -11.66
C LYS A 28 2.09 9.96 -11.34
N GLN A 29 2.98 9.73 -10.37
CA GLN A 29 3.26 8.37 -9.90
C GLN A 29 2.09 7.82 -9.07
N HIS A 30 1.70 6.58 -9.34
CA HIS A 30 0.77 5.83 -8.50
C HIS A 30 1.47 5.34 -7.24
N VAL A 31 0.81 5.51 -6.11
CA VAL A 31 1.27 5.15 -4.78
C VAL A 31 0.10 4.63 -3.97
N ALA A 32 0.35 3.77 -3.00
CA ALA A 32 -0.67 3.40 -2.03
C ALA A 32 -0.70 4.46 -0.92
N ALA A 33 -1.87 4.98 -0.60
CA ALA A 33 -2.03 5.98 0.43
C ALA A 33 -3.08 5.57 1.45
N ARG A 34 -2.74 5.70 2.73
CA ARG A 34 -3.67 5.49 3.82
C ARG A 34 -4.54 6.73 4.00
N VAL A 35 -5.82 6.60 3.65
CA VAL A 35 -6.81 7.69 3.77
C VAL A 35 -7.56 7.66 5.12
N THR A 36 -7.38 6.60 5.89
CA THR A 36 -7.98 6.41 7.23
C THR A 36 -7.27 7.18 8.33
N ALA A 37 -8.04 7.57 9.36
CA ALA A 37 -7.52 8.22 10.55
C ALA A 37 -6.69 7.26 11.42
N ASP A 38 -5.74 7.79 12.21
CA ASP A 38 -4.86 6.96 13.07
C ASP A 38 -5.62 6.16 14.16
N ASP A 39 -6.84 6.59 14.48
CA ASP A 39 -7.73 5.93 15.45
C ASP A 39 -8.74 4.99 14.80
N ALA A 40 -8.71 4.85 13.47
CA ALA A 40 -9.60 3.94 12.77
C ALA A 40 -9.38 2.49 13.22
N GLU A 41 -10.47 1.74 13.24
CA GLU A 41 -10.46 0.30 13.56
C GLU A 41 -9.78 -0.51 12.45
N LYS A 42 -9.83 0.02 11.21
CA LYS A 42 -9.24 -0.57 10.01
C LYS A 42 -8.42 0.47 9.23
N ASP A 43 -7.26 0.06 8.75
CA ASP A 43 -6.40 0.87 7.89
C ASP A 43 -6.76 0.67 6.41
N GLU A 44 -7.54 1.56 5.81
CA GLU A 44 -7.82 1.50 4.38
C GLU A 44 -6.76 2.22 3.55
N TRP A 45 -6.28 1.53 2.51
CA TRP A 45 -5.25 2.00 1.60
C TRP A 45 -5.80 2.04 0.19
N PHE A 46 -5.55 3.14 -0.52
CA PHE A 46 -6.02 3.33 -1.89
C PHE A 46 -4.86 3.62 -2.83
N VAL A 47 -5.00 3.17 -4.07
CA VAL A 47 -4.13 3.53 -5.18
C VAL A 47 -4.47 4.94 -5.59
N VAL A 48 -3.59 5.85 -5.26
CA VAL A 48 -3.74 7.26 -5.55
C VAL A 48 -2.58 7.76 -6.38
N LYS A 49 -2.80 8.87 -7.07
CA LYS A 49 -1.83 9.50 -7.95
C LYS A 49 -1.22 10.72 -7.30
N VAL A 50 0.10 10.76 -7.17
CA VAL A 50 0.79 11.93 -6.62
C VAL A 50 0.61 13.13 -7.53
N ILE A 51 0.01 14.20 -7.02
CA ILE A 51 -0.19 15.48 -7.71
C ILE A 51 0.91 16.45 -7.35
N HIS A 52 1.23 16.52 -6.06
CA HIS A 52 2.22 17.42 -5.52
C HIS A 52 2.89 16.81 -4.29
N PHE A 53 4.16 17.12 -4.08
CA PHE A 53 4.92 16.68 -2.92
C PHE A 53 5.71 17.85 -2.37
N ASP A 54 5.39 18.25 -1.16
CA ASP A 54 6.11 19.25 -0.41
C ASP A 54 7.24 18.59 0.40
N ARG A 55 8.48 18.86 -0.01
CA ARG A 55 9.68 18.31 0.63
C ARG A 55 10.00 18.98 1.97
N GLU A 56 9.50 20.19 2.18
CA GLU A 56 9.74 20.98 3.39
C GLU A 56 8.84 20.49 4.53
N THR A 57 7.54 20.37 4.27
CA THR A 57 6.55 19.89 5.25
C THR A 57 6.41 18.37 5.27
N LYS A 58 6.94 17.68 4.26
CA LYS A 58 6.77 16.23 4.03
C LYS A 58 5.32 15.81 3.81
N GLU A 59 4.53 16.71 3.22
CA GLU A 59 3.16 16.47 2.85
C GLU A 59 3.08 16.12 1.36
N VAL A 60 2.29 15.10 1.06
CA VAL A 60 1.99 14.62 -0.29
C VAL A 60 0.53 14.91 -0.56
N GLU A 61 0.28 15.62 -1.67
CA GLU A 61 -1.05 15.76 -2.24
C GLU A 61 -1.23 14.67 -3.29
N VAL A 62 -2.22 13.82 -3.07
CA VAL A 62 -2.56 12.69 -3.92
C VAL A 62 -3.99 12.80 -4.39
N LEU A 63 -4.26 12.20 -5.55
CA LEU A 63 -5.55 12.17 -6.20
C LEU A 63 -6.02 10.73 -6.28
N ASP A 64 -7.13 10.44 -5.67
CA ASP A 64 -7.83 9.19 -5.83
C ASP A 64 -8.62 9.23 -7.15
N GLU A 65 -8.35 8.22 -7.97
CA GLU A 65 -8.94 8.07 -9.31
C GLU A 65 -10.09 7.06 -9.33
N GLU A 66 -10.56 6.63 -8.16
CA GLU A 66 -11.75 5.80 -8.06
C GLU A 66 -12.93 6.57 -8.67
N PRO A 67 -13.61 6.00 -9.68
CA PRO A 67 -14.80 6.63 -10.24
C PRO A 67 -15.86 6.62 -9.15
N GLY A 68 -16.14 7.80 -8.57
CA GLY A 68 -17.24 7.94 -7.63
C GLY A 68 -18.53 7.48 -8.33
N ASP A 69 -19.20 6.50 -7.72
CA ASP A 69 -20.44 5.87 -8.23
C ASP A 69 -21.66 6.81 -8.20
N ASP A 70 -21.50 8.07 -7.75
CA ASP A 70 -22.59 9.03 -7.61
C ASP A 70 -22.76 9.90 -8.86
N GLU A 71 -23.94 9.78 -9.48
CA GLU A 71 -24.41 10.46 -10.69
C GLU A 71 -24.39 12.01 -10.66
N GLU A 72 -23.91 12.66 -9.60
CA GLU A 72 -23.96 14.13 -9.48
C GLU A 72 -22.60 14.82 -9.24
N GLY A 73 -21.49 14.08 -9.25
CA GLY A 73 -20.18 14.70 -9.07
C GLY A 73 -19.02 13.73 -9.04
N GLY A 74 -18.75 13.08 -10.18
CA GLY A 74 -17.58 12.23 -10.47
C GLY A 74 -16.24 12.98 -10.34
N GLY A 75 -15.97 13.51 -9.16
CA GLY A 75 -14.81 14.30 -8.81
C GLY A 75 -13.72 13.40 -8.28
N GLN A 76 -12.58 13.41 -8.96
CA GLN A 76 -11.34 12.85 -8.46
C GLN A 76 -11.08 13.44 -7.05
N ARG A 77 -11.01 12.60 -6.01
CA ARG A 77 -10.88 13.07 -4.62
C ARG A 77 -9.40 13.35 -4.31
N THR A 78 -9.07 14.60 -3.96
CA THR A 78 -7.71 14.95 -3.51
C THR A 78 -7.56 14.73 -2.01
N TYR A 79 -6.50 14.03 -1.60
CA TYR A 79 -6.12 13.87 -0.20
C TYR A 79 -4.74 14.49 0.04
N LYS A 80 -4.62 15.22 1.16
CA LYS A 80 -3.32 15.72 1.66
C LYS A 80 -2.89 14.85 2.83
N LEU A 81 -1.86 14.06 2.60
CA LEU A 81 -1.38 13.05 3.54
C LEU A 81 0.10 13.27 3.84
N SER A 82 0.50 12.98 5.07
CA SER A 82 1.93 12.94 5.40
C SER A 82 2.62 11.79 4.67
N MET A 83 3.89 11.94 4.33
CA MET A 83 4.71 10.86 3.75
C MET A 83 4.62 9.52 4.51
N SER A 84 4.39 9.56 5.83
CA SER A 84 4.22 8.34 6.64
C SER A 84 3.00 7.50 6.26
N CYS A 85 2.01 8.10 5.59
CA CYS A 85 0.80 7.44 5.09
C CYS A 85 0.92 7.06 3.61
N ILE A 86 2.09 7.23 2.97
CA ILE A 86 2.32 6.94 1.56
C ILE A 86 3.27 5.74 1.45
N LEU A 87 2.85 4.73 0.70
CA LEU A 87 3.62 3.55 0.34
C LEU A 87 3.90 3.58 -1.16
N PRO A 88 5.17 3.74 -1.58
CA PRO A 88 5.50 3.69 -2.99
C PRO A 88 5.36 2.26 -3.53
N PHE A 89 4.82 2.14 -4.74
CA PHE A 89 4.84 0.87 -5.46
C PHE A 89 6.23 0.55 -6.02
N PRO A 90 6.61 -0.74 -6.08
CA PRO A 90 7.85 -1.15 -6.72
C PRO A 90 7.84 -0.82 -8.23
N LYS A 91 8.99 -0.37 -8.75
CA LYS A 91 9.12 0.02 -10.16
C LYS A 91 9.09 -1.23 -11.04
N ARG A 92 8.17 -1.24 -12.03
CA ARG A 92 8.05 -2.32 -13.02
C ARG A 92 9.36 -2.59 -13.79
N ASN A 93 10.20 -1.57 -13.96
CA ASN A 93 11.41 -1.64 -14.78
C ASN A 93 12.66 -2.16 -14.04
N ASP A 94 12.56 -2.42 -12.73
CA ASP A 94 13.70 -2.91 -11.94
C ASP A 94 13.27 -4.03 -10.98
N PRO A 95 13.14 -5.27 -11.47
CA PRO A 95 12.75 -6.42 -10.65
C PRO A 95 13.84 -6.80 -9.62
N SER A 96 15.07 -6.29 -9.77
CA SER A 96 16.20 -6.55 -8.86
C SER A 96 16.11 -5.76 -7.56
N THR A 97 15.51 -4.56 -7.59
CA THR A 97 15.22 -3.73 -6.40
C THR A 97 13.82 -3.96 -5.83
N THR A 98 12.97 -4.69 -6.54
CA THR A 98 11.64 -5.07 -6.06
C THR A 98 11.78 -6.03 -4.88
N GLN A 99 11.14 -5.67 -3.76
CA GLN A 99 11.07 -6.54 -2.60
C GLN A 99 10.31 -7.83 -2.96
N GLU A 100 11.02 -8.96 -2.95
CA GLU A 100 10.38 -10.26 -3.12
C GLU A 100 9.79 -10.72 -1.78
N PHE A 101 8.48 -10.98 -1.77
CA PHE A 101 7.78 -11.46 -0.59
C PHE A 101 7.71 -12.98 -0.60
N LEU A 102 8.22 -13.63 0.45
CA LEU A 102 8.16 -15.08 0.57
C LEU A 102 6.73 -15.56 0.88
N PRO A 103 6.38 -16.80 0.50
CA PRO A 103 5.09 -17.37 0.87
C PRO A 103 4.91 -17.44 2.39
N GLY A 104 3.70 -17.16 2.88
CA GLY A 104 3.34 -16.99 4.28
C GLY A 104 3.59 -15.57 4.82
N LYS A 105 4.13 -14.64 4.02
CA LYS A 105 4.29 -13.25 4.45
C LYS A 105 3.00 -12.45 4.23
N PRO A 106 2.56 -11.66 5.23
CA PRO A 106 1.49 -10.71 5.03
C PRO A 106 2.02 -9.50 4.23
N VAL A 107 1.24 -9.12 3.23
CA VAL A 107 1.50 -8.02 2.31
C VAL A 107 0.24 -7.20 2.12
N LEU A 108 0.38 -6.01 1.56
CA LEU A 108 -0.75 -5.19 1.16
C LEU A 108 -0.82 -5.21 -0.37
N ALA A 109 -1.99 -5.53 -0.92
CA ALA A 109 -2.12 -5.74 -2.35
C ALA A 109 -3.41 -5.16 -2.89
N VAL A 110 -3.33 -4.61 -4.11
CA VAL A 110 -4.49 -4.06 -4.81
C VAL A 110 -5.43 -5.20 -5.17
N TYR A 111 -6.70 -5.10 -4.76
CA TYR A 111 -7.69 -6.11 -5.13
C TYR A 111 -8.02 -6.00 -6.62
N PRO A 112 -8.01 -7.11 -7.38
CA PRO A 112 -8.22 -7.09 -8.82
C PRO A 112 -9.59 -6.48 -9.17
N GLY A 113 -9.59 -5.48 -10.06
CA GLY A 113 -10.80 -4.75 -10.45
C GLY A 113 -11.11 -3.52 -9.60
N THR A 114 -10.31 -3.21 -8.58
CA THR A 114 -10.49 -2.04 -7.70
C THR A 114 -9.23 -1.19 -7.60
N THR A 115 -9.36 -0.03 -6.97
CA THR A 115 -8.28 0.88 -6.56
C THR A 115 -7.91 0.74 -5.08
N ALA A 116 -8.56 -0.15 -4.33
CA ALA A 116 -8.27 -0.36 -2.92
C ALA A 116 -7.22 -1.46 -2.72
N LEU A 117 -6.42 -1.31 -1.66
CA LEU A 117 -5.48 -2.31 -1.20
C LEU A 117 -5.93 -2.92 0.12
N TYR A 118 -5.79 -4.24 0.19
CA TYR A 118 -6.19 -5.04 1.35
C TYR A 118 -5.02 -5.91 1.79
N LYS A 119 -5.04 -6.33 3.06
CA LYS A 119 -4.07 -7.29 3.57
C LYS A 119 -4.31 -8.63 2.90
N ALA A 120 -3.22 -9.20 2.41
CA ALA A 120 -3.22 -10.52 1.84
C ALA A 120 -1.97 -11.30 2.27
N THR A 121 -2.09 -12.62 2.31
CA THR A 121 -0.96 -13.51 2.59
C THR A 121 -0.40 -14.03 1.29
N VAL A 122 0.92 -13.96 1.12
CA VAL A 122 1.56 -14.51 -0.07
C VAL A 122 1.44 -16.03 -0.05
N ILE A 123 0.80 -16.60 -1.07
CA ILE A 123 0.72 -18.06 -1.24
C ILE A 123 1.81 -18.54 -2.19
N SER A 124 2.09 -17.78 -3.25
CA SER A 124 3.10 -18.14 -4.25
C SER A 124 3.75 -16.93 -4.88
N THR A 125 5.05 -17.03 -5.16
CA THR A 125 5.86 -15.96 -5.74
C THR A 125 5.86 -15.98 -7.27
N PRO A 126 6.03 -14.82 -7.92
CA PRO A 126 6.17 -14.72 -9.38
C PRO A 126 7.30 -15.61 -9.92
N ARG A 127 8.47 -15.63 -9.24
CA ARG A 127 9.58 -16.53 -9.59
C ARG A 127 9.18 -18.00 -9.63
N LYS A 128 8.40 -18.46 -8.65
CA LYS A 128 7.95 -19.86 -8.59
C LYS A 128 6.96 -20.18 -9.70
N ARG A 129 6.15 -19.21 -10.10
CA ARG A 129 5.16 -19.36 -11.18
C ARG A 129 5.72 -19.13 -12.60
N LYS A 130 6.95 -18.62 -12.73
CA LYS A 130 7.47 -18.08 -14.01
C LYS A 130 6.51 -17.03 -14.60
N SER A 131 5.92 -16.22 -13.73
CA SER A 131 4.99 -15.14 -14.07
C SER A 131 5.39 -13.88 -13.34
N ASP A 132 4.82 -12.74 -13.72
CA ASP A 132 5.03 -11.45 -13.05
C ASP A 132 3.97 -11.18 -11.94
N GLU A 133 3.32 -12.24 -11.45
CA GLU A 133 2.18 -12.16 -10.55
C GLU A 133 2.38 -13.02 -9.29
N TYR A 134 2.06 -12.43 -8.14
CA TYR A 134 1.92 -13.14 -6.88
C TYR A 134 0.54 -13.80 -6.81
N LEU A 135 0.49 -15.01 -6.27
CA LEU A 135 -0.77 -15.54 -5.76
C LEU A 135 -0.90 -15.10 -4.31
N LEU A 136 -1.94 -14.34 -4.03
CA LEU A 136 -2.23 -13.79 -2.71
C LEU A 136 -3.57 -14.31 -2.23
N GLU A 137 -3.66 -14.53 -0.94
CA GLU A 137 -4.88 -14.94 -0.24
C GLU A 137 -5.37 -13.75 0.59
N PHE A 138 -6.52 -13.20 0.23
CA PHE A 138 -7.04 -11.98 0.83
C PHE A 138 -7.81 -12.29 2.11
N ASP A 139 -7.45 -11.61 3.21
CA ASP A 139 -7.97 -11.86 4.56
C ASP A 139 -9.26 -11.08 4.88
N ASP A 140 -9.77 -10.29 3.91
CA ASP A 140 -10.95 -9.41 4.09
C ASP A 140 -12.28 -10.11 3.74
N ASP A 141 -12.25 -11.16 2.93
CA ASP A 141 -13.43 -11.81 2.35
C ASP A 141 -13.42 -13.30 2.72
N GLU A 142 -13.64 -13.62 4.00
CA GLU A 142 -13.74 -15.02 4.44
C GLU A 142 -15.07 -15.61 3.94
N GLU A 143 -15.03 -16.31 2.79
CA GLU A 143 -16.19 -17.00 2.21
C GLU A 143 -16.11 -18.51 2.52
N ASP A 144 -17.15 -19.05 3.17
CA ASP A 144 -17.26 -20.48 3.52
C ASP A 144 -16.08 -21.02 4.39
N GLY A 145 -15.45 -20.15 5.18
CA GLY A 145 -14.29 -20.50 6.02
C GLY A 145 -12.98 -20.63 5.25
N ALA A 146 -12.92 -20.16 3.99
CA ALA A 146 -11.71 -20.11 3.19
C ALA A 146 -11.47 -18.70 2.64
N LEU A 147 -10.21 -18.29 2.65
CA LEU A 147 -9.81 -17.01 2.09
C LEU A 147 -9.62 -17.12 0.56
N PRO A 148 -10.15 -16.18 -0.24
CA PRO A 148 -10.06 -16.24 -1.69
C PRO A 148 -8.63 -15.94 -2.15
N GLN A 149 -8.15 -16.80 -3.06
CA GLN A 149 -6.87 -16.62 -3.71
C GLN A 149 -7.03 -15.83 -5.01
N ARG A 150 -6.21 -14.79 -5.19
CA ARG A 150 -6.20 -13.91 -6.36
C ARG A 150 -4.78 -13.69 -6.85
N THR A 151 -4.62 -13.57 -8.17
CA THR A 151 -3.34 -13.22 -8.78
C THR A 151 -3.22 -11.71 -8.86
N VAL A 152 -2.17 -11.16 -8.24
CA VAL A 152 -1.89 -9.72 -8.23
C VAL A 152 -0.49 -9.50 -8.77
N PRO A 153 -0.30 -8.60 -9.74
CA PRO A 153 1.00 -8.39 -10.34
C PRO A 153 1.97 -7.74 -9.33
N PHE A 154 3.26 -8.08 -9.39
CA PHE A 154 4.25 -7.69 -8.36
C PHE A 154 4.31 -6.18 -8.11
N HIS A 155 4.09 -5.37 -9.15
CA HIS A 155 4.08 -3.91 -9.08
C HIS A 155 2.83 -3.32 -8.41
N LYS A 156 1.86 -4.16 -8.02
CA LYS A 156 0.67 -3.82 -7.22
C LYS A 156 0.70 -4.46 -5.82
N VAL A 157 1.85 -5.00 -5.40
CA VAL A 157 2.05 -5.60 -4.09
C VAL A 157 3.11 -4.78 -3.33
N VAL A 158 2.78 -4.38 -2.11
CA VAL A 158 3.67 -3.60 -1.24
C VAL A 158 3.79 -4.24 0.13
N ALA A 159 4.81 -3.81 0.87
CA ALA A 159 5.04 -4.29 2.22
C ALA A 159 3.91 -3.84 3.12
N LEU A 160 3.40 -4.75 3.96
CA LEU A 160 2.45 -4.37 5.00
C LEU A 160 3.18 -3.47 6.02
N PRO A 161 2.73 -2.22 6.24
CA PRO A 161 3.37 -1.34 7.21
C PRO A 161 3.20 -1.89 8.62
N GLU A 162 4.26 -1.80 9.44
CA GLU A 162 4.23 -2.25 10.84
C GLU A 162 3.15 -1.47 11.62
N GLY A 163 2.14 -2.19 12.11
CA GLY A 163 1.02 -1.61 12.85
C GLY A 163 -0.27 -1.48 12.06
N HIS A 164 -0.33 -1.98 10.83
CA HIS A 164 -1.58 -2.13 10.07
C HIS A 164 -2.62 -2.93 10.87
N ARG A 165 -3.79 -2.34 11.06
CA ARG A 165 -4.99 -2.87 11.69
C ARG A 165 -5.96 -3.26 10.59
N GLN A 166 -6.34 -4.53 10.58
CA GLN A 166 -7.41 -5.07 9.74
C GLN A 166 -8.35 -5.86 10.64
#